data_AF-A0A9D4YZ75-F1
#
_entry.id   AF-A0A9D4YZ75-F1
#
_cell.length_a   1.000
_cell.length_b   1.000
_cell.length_c   1.000
_cell.angle_alpha   90.00
_cell.angle_beta   90.00
_cell.angle_gamma   90.00
#
_symmetry.space_group_name_H-M   'P 1'
#
loop_
_entity.id
_entity.type
_entity.pdbx_description
1 polymer ?
#
loop_
_entity_poly.entity_id
_entity_poly.type
_entity_poly.pdbx_seq_one_letter_code
_entity_poly.pdbx_strand_id
1 'polypeptide(L)'
;MGLLQELDAWALVALLRAAAHFASLNADELKAWQAALKTQALERLPAVAVSNALLSLSTLAAGSEALKAALDASLVVRLVQRWLQLLPGMLSIDTCQGLYGAACLGYPFSQQELDRITQQALEVDGTFQALCGAQLFRAWRLLDAAWQEWDSSRQQSAVAAASKRQPRAVWPGDEAVKEALRRVLSMELDAKHASQILLALGQLRFQPSAAAIDALVNAYYRFLKRQEQSAIGLTAFLDGCALLGCRLPPKAVESCLEAVVAACASNPSEATRCSSTTAWALAHLQQCDIKAWQQLAGLAAVAPIADWPAVNLRRLYQAYMHAVEVDQRVGPGGRSGEAASDCWEEGWLQVNLAVPSLRLVVQADGPYQYFRNKPGVLLPTTVARDRLLRSWGWHVISVPFTIPEQHLAEYWKQQLAQLR
;
A
#
# COMPACT_ATOMS: atom_id res chain seq x y z
N MET A 1 13.59 36.51 2.59
CA MET A 1 13.88 36.15 1.19
C MET A 1 15.30 36.49 0.75
N GLY A 2 15.88 37.67 1.07
CA GLY A 2 17.25 38.03 0.64
C GLY A 2 18.34 37.02 1.03
N LEU A 3 18.30 36.48 2.25
CA LEU A 3 19.25 35.48 2.74
C LEU A 3 19.35 34.21 1.86
N LEU A 4 18.26 33.76 1.24
CA LEU A 4 18.29 32.54 0.39
C LEU A 4 19.08 32.75 -0.91
N GLN A 5 19.20 33.98 -1.38
CA GLN A 5 19.95 34.31 -2.60
C GLN A 5 21.46 34.33 -2.37
N GLU A 6 21.90 34.48 -1.12
CA GLU A 6 23.30 34.52 -0.72
C GLU A 6 23.88 33.15 -0.37
N LEU A 7 23.01 32.17 -0.07
CA LEU A 7 23.43 30.79 0.19
C LEU A 7 23.96 30.15 -1.08
N ASP A 8 24.96 29.28 -0.98
CA ASP A 8 25.30 28.42 -2.11
C ASP A 8 24.30 27.26 -2.28
N ALA A 9 24.42 26.55 -3.39
CA ALA A 9 23.47 25.53 -3.76
C ALA A 9 23.52 24.33 -2.80
N TRP A 10 24.65 24.10 -2.12
CA TRP A 10 24.80 23.06 -1.10
C TRP A 10 24.05 23.40 0.17
N ALA A 11 24.19 24.64 0.65
CA ALA A 11 23.46 25.14 1.81
C ALA A 11 21.95 25.08 1.56
N LEU A 12 21.48 25.41 0.35
CA LEU A 12 20.08 25.23 -0.04
C LEU A 12 19.63 23.77 0.05
N VAL A 13 20.39 22.82 -0.50
CA VAL A 13 20.04 21.39 -0.43
C VAL A 13 20.06 20.88 1.02
N ALA A 14 21.01 21.32 1.84
CA ALA A 14 21.09 20.96 3.25
C ALA A 14 19.87 21.47 4.03
N LEU A 15 19.44 22.72 3.79
CA LEU A 15 18.24 23.29 4.38
C LEU A 15 16.98 22.55 3.95
N LEU A 16 16.87 22.18 2.67
CA LEU A 16 15.74 21.38 2.19
C LEU A 16 15.69 20.02 2.90
N ARG A 17 16.84 19.36 3.07
CA ARG A 17 16.93 18.08 3.76
C ARG A 17 16.55 18.21 5.24
N ALA A 18 16.98 19.28 5.91
CA ALA A 18 16.58 19.56 7.28
C ALA A 18 15.06 19.78 7.37
N ALA A 19 14.51 20.60 6.47
CA ALA A 19 13.07 20.86 6.42
C ALA A 19 12.24 19.59 6.14
N ALA A 20 12.71 18.72 5.26
CA ALA A 20 12.08 17.42 4.99
C ALA A 20 12.07 16.50 6.22
N HIS A 21 13.10 16.59 7.07
CA HIS A 21 13.18 15.81 8.30
C HIS A 21 12.28 16.36 9.42
N PHE A 22 12.15 17.69 9.53
CA PHE A 22 11.40 18.35 10.60
C PHE A 22 10.00 18.83 10.20
N ALA A 23 9.58 18.60 8.95
CA ALA A 23 8.29 19.01 8.39
C ALA A 23 7.93 20.50 8.62
N SER A 24 8.94 21.37 8.64
CA SER A 24 8.78 22.75 9.11
C SER A 24 8.54 23.77 8.00
N LEU A 25 8.49 23.35 6.73
CA LEU A 25 8.38 24.24 5.59
C LEU A 25 6.91 24.45 5.17
N ASN A 26 6.51 25.68 4.91
CA ASN A 26 5.23 25.99 4.28
C ASN A 26 5.35 26.15 2.75
N ALA A 27 4.21 26.27 2.06
CA ALA A 27 4.14 26.34 0.60
C ALA A 27 4.89 27.53 -0.01
N ASP A 28 4.88 28.69 0.65
CA ASP A 28 5.52 29.91 0.13
C ASP A 28 7.03 29.87 0.35
N GLU A 29 7.48 29.32 1.49
CA GLU A 29 8.88 29.02 1.74
C GLU A 29 9.43 28.02 0.71
N LEU A 30 8.64 27.00 0.35
CA LEU A 30 9.03 26.03 -0.68
C LEU A 30 9.19 26.71 -2.03
N LYS A 31 8.25 27.58 -2.42
CA LYS A 31 8.36 28.36 -3.66
C LYS A 31 9.59 29.27 -3.66
N ALA A 32 9.86 29.96 -2.55
CA ALA A 32 11.03 30.83 -2.42
C ALA A 32 12.35 30.03 -2.55
N TRP A 33 12.41 28.86 -1.92
CA TRP A 33 13.55 27.95 -2.03
C TRP A 33 13.74 27.43 -3.46
N GLN A 34 12.66 27.00 -4.11
CA GLN A 34 12.71 26.52 -5.50
C GLN A 34 13.15 27.63 -6.47
N ALA A 35 12.70 28.86 -6.24
CA ALA A 35 13.15 30.02 -7.00
C ALA A 35 14.66 30.27 -6.80
N ALA A 36 15.16 30.22 -5.56
CA ALA A 36 16.59 30.34 -5.27
C ALA A 36 17.39 29.24 -6.00
N LEU A 37 16.98 27.98 -5.90
CA LEU A 37 17.64 26.87 -6.59
C LEU A 37 17.66 27.04 -8.11
N LYS A 38 16.58 27.57 -8.71
CA LYS A 38 16.49 27.87 -10.15
C LYS A 38 17.47 28.94 -10.59
N THR A 39 17.66 29.98 -9.77
CA THR A 39 18.57 31.10 -10.06
C THR A 39 20.03 30.71 -9.90
N GLN A 40 20.30 29.76 -9.01
CA GLN A 40 21.63 29.21 -8.86
C GLN A 40 21.93 28.23 -9.99
N ALA A 41 23.21 28.06 -10.29
CA ALA A 41 23.65 27.15 -11.33
C ALA A 41 23.41 25.70 -10.88
N LEU A 42 22.19 25.19 -11.05
CA LEU A 42 21.83 23.77 -10.96
C LEU A 42 22.88 22.87 -11.65
N GLU A 43 23.44 23.37 -12.75
CA GLU A 43 24.51 22.73 -13.52
C GLU A 43 25.83 22.54 -12.75
N ARG A 44 26.02 23.23 -11.61
CA ARG A 44 27.18 23.08 -10.73
C ARG A 44 26.92 22.14 -9.56
N LEU A 45 25.67 21.69 -9.36
CA LEU A 45 25.39 20.74 -8.29
C LEU A 45 26.08 19.39 -8.60
N PRO A 46 26.79 18.81 -7.62
CA PRO A 46 27.30 17.47 -7.73
C PRO A 46 26.17 16.45 -7.58
N ALA A 47 26.43 15.21 -8.01
CA ALA A 47 25.41 14.18 -8.14
C ALA A 47 24.67 13.89 -6.82
N VAL A 48 25.40 13.80 -5.71
CA VAL A 48 24.86 13.62 -4.36
C VAL A 48 23.94 14.76 -3.91
N ALA A 49 24.18 16.00 -4.36
CA ALA A 49 23.31 17.12 -4.00
C ALA A 49 22.00 17.07 -4.80
N VAL A 50 22.07 16.67 -6.08
CA VAL A 50 20.89 16.52 -6.92
C VAL A 50 20.00 15.34 -6.46
N SER A 51 20.59 14.18 -6.13
CA SER A 51 19.84 13.04 -5.57
C SER A 51 19.16 13.39 -4.25
N ASN A 52 19.88 14.06 -3.34
CA ASN A 52 19.32 14.53 -2.07
C ASN A 52 18.21 15.57 -2.26
N ALA A 53 18.32 16.46 -3.24
CA ALA A 53 17.27 17.42 -3.56
C ALA A 53 15.99 16.71 -4.02
N LEU A 54 16.11 15.76 -4.96
CA LEU A 54 14.97 14.95 -5.44
C LEU A 54 14.31 14.18 -4.29
N LEU A 55 15.10 13.52 -3.46
CA LEU A 55 14.61 12.76 -2.31
C LEU A 55 13.90 13.67 -1.29
N SER A 56 14.48 14.83 -0.97
CA SER A 56 13.93 15.75 0.02
C SER A 56 12.62 16.39 -0.47
N LEU A 57 12.56 16.82 -1.74
CA LEU A 57 11.33 17.32 -2.37
C LEU A 57 10.23 16.25 -2.34
N SER A 58 10.57 15.00 -2.66
CA SER A 58 9.61 13.89 -2.62
C SER A 58 9.07 13.63 -1.21
N THR A 59 9.93 13.76 -0.19
CA THR A 59 9.55 13.57 1.21
C THR A 59 8.60 14.67 1.67
N LEU A 60 8.89 15.93 1.33
CA LEU A 60 8.01 17.07 1.63
C LEU A 60 6.65 16.93 0.95
N ALA A 61 6.63 16.53 -0.33
CA ALA A 61 5.40 16.32 -1.08
C ALA A 61 4.53 15.20 -0.51
N ALA A 62 5.16 14.12 -0.03
CA ALA A 62 4.45 13.01 0.61
C ALA A 62 3.85 13.40 1.97
N GLY A 63 4.42 14.40 2.65
CA GLY A 63 3.96 14.87 3.96
C GLY A 63 2.83 15.90 3.92
N SER A 64 2.58 16.55 2.78
CA SER A 64 1.57 17.62 2.67
C SER A 64 1.08 17.85 1.24
N GLU A 65 -0.23 17.77 1.03
CA GLU A 65 -0.85 18.10 -0.26
C GLU A 65 -0.64 19.57 -0.67
N ALA A 66 -0.56 20.48 0.30
CA ALA A 66 -0.24 21.88 0.04
C ALA A 66 1.19 22.05 -0.48
N LEU A 67 2.15 21.32 0.09
CA LEU A 67 3.53 21.33 -0.40
C LEU A 67 3.65 20.66 -1.76
N LYS A 68 2.94 19.54 -1.97
CA LYS A 68 2.86 18.86 -3.26
C LYS A 68 2.30 19.78 -4.35
N ALA A 69 1.23 20.52 -4.06
CA ALA A 69 0.66 21.50 -4.99
C ALA A 69 1.58 22.71 -5.24
N ALA A 70 2.47 23.03 -4.30
CA ALA A 70 3.46 24.10 -4.42
C ALA A 70 4.75 23.69 -5.15
N LEU A 71 4.92 22.40 -5.49
CA LEU A 71 6.07 21.93 -6.23
C LEU A 71 6.08 22.50 -7.65
N ASP A 72 7.26 22.93 -8.06
CA ASP A 72 7.52 23.45 -9.38
C ASP A 72 7.95 22.31 -10.32
N ALA A 73 7.02 21.86 -11.15
CA ALA A 73 7.27 20.77 -12.10
C ALA A 73 8.47 21.04 -13.02
N SER A 74 8.71 22.30 -13.39
CA SER A 74 9.84 22.68 -14.25
C SER A 74 11.18 22.51 -13.53
N LEU A 75 11.23 22.74 -12.22
CA LEU A 75 12.42 22.48 -11.42
C LEU A 75 12.69 20.98 -11.30
N VAL A 76 11.65 20.19 -11.03
CA VAL A 76 11.75 18.72 -10.93
C VAL A 76 12.34 18.15 -12.22
N VAL A 77 11.81 18.56 -13.39
CA VAL A 77 12.34 18.11 -14.69
C VAL A 77 13.81 18.48 -14.86
N ARG A 78 14.22 19.71 -14.51
CA ARG A 78 15.63 20.14 -14.60
C ARG A 78 16.53 19.34 -13.65
N LEU A 79 16.08 19.08 -12.42
CA LEU A 79 16.82 18.26 -11.46
C LEU A 79 16.99 16.82 -11.95
N VAL A 80 15.93 16.21 -12.49
CA VAL A 80 16.02 14.85 -13.06
C VAL A 80 16.94 14.82 -14.28
N GLN A 81 16.84 15.78 -15.20
CA GLN A 81 17.74 15.88 -16.35
C GLN A 81 19.20 16.02 -15.92
N ARG A 82 19.47 16.89 -14.94
CA ARG A 82 20.81 17.06 -14.38
C ARG A 82 21.31 15.78 -13.71
N TRP A 83 20.45 15.10 -12.96
CA TRP A 83 20.75 13.82 -12.32
C TRP A 83 21.10 12.74 -13.37
N LEU A 84 20.32 12.64 -14.46
CA LEU A 84 20.60 11.72 -15.57
C LEU A 84 21.92 12.01 -16.28
N GLN A 85 22.30 13.29 -16.44
CA GLN A 85 23.60 13.67 -16.99
C GLN A 85 24.76 13.27 -16.09
N LEU A 86 24.55 13.34 -14.77
CA LEU A 86 25.53 12.99 -13.75
C LEU A 86 25.61 11.50 -13.45
N LEU A 87 24.66 10.71 -13.97
CA LEU A 87 24.54 9.27 -13.74
C LEU A 87 25.87 8.51 -13.90
N PRO A 88 26.70 8.76 -14.94
CA PRO A 88 28.03 8.16 -15.01
C PRO A 88 28.91 8.65 -13.86
N GLY A 89 29.29 7.73 -12.97
CA GLY A 89 30.12 8.02 -11.80
C GLY A 89 29.34 8.29 -10.50
N MET A 90 28.01 8.16 -10.52
CA MET A 90 27.23 8.15 -9.27
C MET A 90 27.43 6.85 -8.51
N LEU A 91 27.43 6.93 -7.19
CA LEU A 91 27.33 5.75 -6.33
C LEU A 91 25.95 5.08 -6.48
N SER A 92 25.87 3.79 -6.15
CA SER A 92 24.59 3.05 -6.20
C SER A 92 23.52 3.71 -5.33
N ILE A 93 23.90 4.22 -4.15
CA ILE A 93 22.96 4.87 -3.22
C ILE A 93 22.38 6.16 -3.80
N ASP A 94 23.21 7.02 -4.39
CA ASP A 94 22.73 8.28 -4.98
C ASP A 94 21.86 8.02 -6.22
N THR A 95 22.17 6.96 -6.96
CA THR A 95 21.37 6.50 -8.09
C THR A 95 19.99 6.02 -7.62
N CYS A 96 19.94 5.15 -6.61
CA CYS A 96 18.67 4.64 -6.08
C CYS A 96 17.83 5.75 -5.43
N GLN A 97 18.46 6.67 -4.70
CA GLN A 97 17.77 7.82 -4.10
C GLN A 97 17.21 8.78 -5.15
N GLY A 98 17.98 9.10 -6.18
CA GLY A 98 17.53 9.96 -7.28
C GLY A 98 16.35 9.34 -8.02
N LEU A 99 16.44 8.05 -8.37
CA LEU A 99 15.35 7.32 -9.00
C LEU A 99 14.09 7.29 -8.13
N TYR A 100 14.23 6.93 -6.85
CA TYR A 100 13.10 6.87 -5.91
C TYR A 100 12.46 8.25 -5.71
N GLY A 101 13.26 9.31 -5.54
CA GLY A 101 12.77 10.68 -5.40
C GLY A 101 12.03 11.14 -6.65
N ALA A 102 12.60 10.90 -7.84
CA ALA A 102 11.97 11.26 -9.11
C ALA A 102 10.66 10.47 -9.37
N ALA A 103 10.63 9.18 -9.03
CA ALA A 103 9.43 8.35 -9.14
C ALA A 103 8.31 8.85 -8.21
N CYS A 104 8.64 9.21 -6.96
CA CYS A 104 7.68 9.81 -6.03
C CYS A 104 7.13 11.15 -6.52
N LEU A 105 7.93 11.91 -7.26
CA LEU A 105 7.54 13.18 -7.88
C LEU A 105 6.81 13.00 -9.22
N GLY A 106 6.54 11.76 -9.65
CA GLY A 106 5.79 11.45 -10.86
C GLY A 106 6.54 11.74 -12.16
N TYR A 107 7.88 11.73 -12.16
CA TYR A 107 8.64 11.94 -13.39
C TYR A 107 8.46 10.74 -14.36
N PRO A 108 8.05 10.99 -15.62
CA PRO A 108 7.79 9.93 -16.59
C PRO A 108 9.07 9.50 -17.31
N PHE A 109 9.80 8.55 -16.74
CA PHE A 109 10.99 8.00 -17.39
C PHE A 109 10.66 7.23 -18.68
N SER A 110 11.51 7.38 -19.69
CA SER A 110 11.58 6.47 -20.83
C SER A 110 12.23 5.14 -20.43
N GLN A 111 11.94 4.07 -21.19
CA GLN A 111 12.56 2.77 -20.95
C GLN A 111 14.09 2.83 -21.03
N GLN A 112 14.64 3.57 -22.00
CA GLN A 112 16.09 3.73 -22.14
C GLN A 112 16.72 4.43 -20.91
N GLU A 113 16.04 5.41 -20.32
CA GLU A 113 16.49 6.02 -19.06
C GLU A 113 16.44 5.00 -17.92
N LEU A 114 15.34 4.25 -17.77
CA LEU A 114 15.21 3.22 -16.73
C LEU A 114 16.27 2.13 -16.84
N ASP A 115 16.56 1.66 -18.05
CA ASP A 115 17.59 0.65 -18.29
C ASP A 115 18.97 1.19 -17.88
N ARG A 116 19.31 2.42 -18.30
CA ARG A 116 20.58 3.07 -17.92
C ARG A 116 20.70 3.31 -16.42
N ILE A 117 19.64 3.78 -15.77
CA ILE A 117 19.62 4.00 -14.32
C ILE A 117 19.79 2.68 -13.58
N THR A 118 19.08 1.64 -14.02
CA THR A 118 19.12 0.32 -13.40
C THR A 118 20.49 -0.31 -13.56
N GLN A 119 21.07 -0.21 -14.76
CA GLN A 119 22.43 -0.65 -15.04
C GLN A 119 23.43 0.09 -14.13
N GLN A 120 23.38 1.42 -14.05
CA GLN A 120 24.26 2.19 -13.15
C GLN A 120 24.08 1.80 -11.69
N ALA A 121 22.84 1.61 -11.23
CA ALA A 121 22.57 1.22 -9.85
C ALA A 121 23.22 -0.13 -9.51
N LEU A 122 23.22 -1.06 -10.47
CA LEU A 122 23.76 -2.40 -10.32
C LEU A 122 25.27 -2.49 -10.60
N GLU A 123 25.84 -1.69 -11.50
CA GLU A 123 27.25 -1.84 -11.91
C GLU A 123 28.28 -1.27 -10.92
N VAL A 124 27.88 -0.36 -10.03
CA VAL A 124 28.83 0.27 -9.09
C VAL A 124 29.13 -0.68 -7.92
N ASP A 125 30.03 -1.60 -8.21
CA ASP A 125 30.48 -2.64 -7.29
C ASP A 125 31.01 -2.06 -5.97
N GLY A 126 30.69 -2.75 -4.87
CA GLY A 126 31.12 -2.41 -3.52
C GLY A 126 30.28 -1.35 -2.79
N THR A 127 29.33 -0.67 -3.46
CA THR A 127 28.47 0.35 -2.81
C THR A 127 26.97 0.03 -2.83
N PHE A 128 26.57 -1.06 -3.47
CA PHE A 128 25.20 -1.55 -3.39
C PHE A 128 24.93 -2.02 -1.95
N GLN A 129 23.90 -1.47 -1.32
CA GLN A 129 23.49 -1.79 0.06
C GLN A 129 22.02 -2.23 0.05
N ALA A 130 21.57 -2.88 1.14
CA ALA A 130 20.17 -3.27 1.31
C ALA A 130 19.20 -2.09 1.11
N LEU A 131 19.58 -0.90 1.58
CA LEU A 131 18.83 0.33 1.38
C LEU A 131 18.69 0.71 -0.11
N CYS A 132 19.76 0.57 -0.89
CA CYS A 132 19.74 0.81 -2.34
C CYS A 132 18.72 -0.11 -3.02
N GLY A 133 18.78 -1.41 -2.70
CA GLY A 133 17.83 -2.40 -3.22
C GLY A 133 16.38 -2.04 -2.89
N ALA A 134 16.07 -1.76 -1.62
CA ALA A 134 14.72 -1.39 -1.23
C ALA A 134 14.21 -0.12 -1.94
N GLN A 135 15.06 0.91 -2.09
CA GLN A 135 14.71 2.14 -2.80
C GLN A 135 14.45 1.87 -4.29
N LEU A 136 15.30 1.05 -4.93
CA LEU A 136 15.14 0.65 -6.32
C LEU A 136 13.81 -0.07 -6.56
N PHE A 137 13.50 -1.08 -5.75
CA PHE A 137 12.22 -1.81 -5.81
C PHE A 137 11.01 -0.90 -5.56
N ARG A 138 11.11 0.02 -4.60
CA ARG A 138 10.03 1.00 -4.34
C ARG A 138 9.82 1.96 -5.49
N ALA A 139 10.89 2.38 -6.15
CA ALA A 139 10.79 3.27 -7.30
C ALA A 139 10.10 2.59 -8.47
N TRP A 140 10.49 1.36 -8.82
CA TRP A 140 9.83 0.58 -9.86
C TRP A 140 8.35 0.38 -9.61
N ARG A 141 7.97 0.08 -8.37
CA ARG A 141 6.57 -0.03 -7.93
C ARG A 141 5.77 1.25 -8.16
N LEU A 142 6.36 2.41 -7.88
CA LEU A 142 5.70 3.71 -8.10
C LEU A 142 5.53 4.02 -9.59
N LEU A 143 6.53 3.69 -10.40
CA LEU A 143 6.50 3.89 -11.85
C LEU A 143 5.46 2.98 -12.52
N ASP A 144 5.33 1.73 -12.07
CA ASP A 144 4.29 0.81 -12.55
C ASP A 144 2.88 1.32 -12.22
N ALA A 145 2.66 1.79 -10.98
CA ALA A 145 1.37 2.34 -10.57
C ALA A 145 0.95 3.57 -11.40
N ALA A 146 1.89 4.51 -11.61
CA ALA A 146 1.64 5.69 -12.44
C ALA A 146 1.30 5.32 -13.89
N TRP A 147 1.93 4.26 -14.41
CA TRP A 147 1.64 3.76 -15.75
C TRP A 147 0.26 3.11 -15.85
N GLN A 148 -0.15 2.29 -14.87
CA GLN A 148 -1.48 1.67 -14.84
C GLN A 148 -2.61 2.72 -14.79
N GLU A 149 -2.42 3.81 -14.04
CA GLU A 149 -3.37 4.91 -13.99
C GLU A 149 -3.46 5.64 -15.33
N TRP A 150 -2.33 5.91 -15.98
CA TRP A 150 -2.26 6.51 -17.30
C TRP A 150 -2.94 5.65 -18.38
N ASP A 151 -2.70 4.33 -18.37
CA ASP A 151 -3.33 3.40 -19.31
C ASP A 151 -4.84 3.32 -19.08
N SER A 152 -5.30 3.28 -17.82
CA SER A 152 -6.72 3.28 -17.48
C SER A 152 -7.45 4.54 -17.96
N SER A 153 -6.84 5.72 -17.77
CA SER A 153 -7.35 7.00 -18.27
C SER A 153 -7.41 7.04 -19.80
N ARG A 154 -6.40 6.46 -20.46
CA ARG A 154 -6.40 6.29 -21.91
C ARG A 154 -7.44 5.29 -22.38
N GLN A 155 -7.64 4.15 -21.74
CA GLN A 155 -8.68 3.19 -22.14
C GLN A 155 -10.08 3.79 -22.04
N GLN A 156 -10.33 4.63 -21.03
CA GLN A 156 -11.56 5.40 -20.91
C GLN A 156 -11.71 6.45 -22.04
N SER A 157 -10.61 7.03 -22.51
CA SER A 157 -10.59 8.01 -23.61
C SER A 157 -10.51 7.38 -25.01
N ALA A 158 -9.98 6.16 -25.13
CA ALA A 158 -9.63 5.47 -26.38
C ALA A 158 -10.80 4.68 -26.99
N VAL A 159 -11.99 4.75 -26.40
CA VAL A 159 -13.24 4.56 -27.15
C VAL A 159 -13.37 5.61 -28.29
N ALA A 160 -12.55 6.68 -28.31
CA ALA A 160 -12.64 7.75 -29.30
C ALA A 160 -11.49 7.87 -30.34
N ALA A 161 -10.36 7.16 -30.28
CA ALA A 161 -9.36 7.26 -31.36
C ALA A 161 -8.33 6.12 -31.40
N ALA A 162 -8.37 5.34 -32.49
CA ALA A 162 -7.31 4.43 -32.89
C ALA A 162 -6.08 5.22 -33.35
N SER A 163 -5.03 5.23 -32.53
CA SER A 163 -3.69 5.62 -32.98
C SER A 163 -2.66 4.60 -32.51
N LYS A 164 -2.06 3.94 -33.50
CA LYS A 164 -0.97 2.98 -33.36
C LYS A 164 0.27 3.70 -32.83
N ARG A 165 0.59 3.50 -31.55
CA ARG A 165 1.97 3.52 -30.99
C ARG A 165 1.90 2.98 -29.56
N GLN A 166 2.32 1.73 -29.37
CA GLN A 166 2.73 1.22 -28.05
C GLN A 166 3.98 2.00 -27.57
N PRO A 167 4.20 2.05 -26.25
CA PRO A 167 5.21 1.14 -25.73
C PRO A 167 4.69 0.34 -24.54
N ARG A 168 4.70 -0.98 -24.71
CA ARG A 168 4.68 -1.94 -23.61
C ARG A 168 6.13 -2.04 -23.12
N ALA A 169 6.49 -1.25 -22.11
CA ALA A 169 7.62 -1.44 -21.19
C ALA A 169 7.85 -0.14 -20.38
N VAL A 170 7.43 -0.13 -19.11
CA VAL A 170 8.01 0.69 -18.02
C VAL A 170 8.70 -0.24 -17.00
N TRP A 171 8.83 -1.51 -17.39
CA TRP A 171 9.34 -2.57 -16.57
C TRP A 171 10.84 -2.66 -16.78
N PRO A 172 11.69 -2.53 -15.74
CA PRO A 172 13.06 -2.99 -15.86
C PRO A 172 12.96 -4.48 -16.19
N GLY A 173 13.54 -4.92 -17.31
CA GLY A 173 13.37 -6.31 -17.76
C GLY A 173 13.61 -7.32 -16.63
N ASP A 174 12.93 -8.47 -16.65
CA ASP A 174 12.95 -9.47 -15.56
C ASP A 174 14.37 -9.80 -15.05
N GLU A 175 15.38 -9.78 -15.94
CA GLU A 175 16.78 -10.00 -15.58
C GLU A 175 17.34 -8.95 -14.62
N ALA A 176 16.96 -7.68 -14.77
CA ALA A 176 17.38 -6.62 -13.86
C ALA A 176 16.75 -6.78 -12.47
N VAL A 177 15.48 -7.18 -12.41
CA VAL A 177 14.78 -7.49 -11.16
C VAL A 177 15.43 -8.70 -10.47
N LYS A 178 15.74 -9.76 -11.22
CA LYS A 178 16.46 -10.95 -10.73
C LYS A 178 17.83 -10.61 -10.19
N GLU A 179 18.61 -9.81 -10.92
CA GLU A 179 19.96 -9.41 -10.53
C GLU A 179 19.96 -8.52 -9.27
N ALA A 180 19.06 -7.53 -9.22
CA ALA A 180 18.86 -6.72 -8.03
C ALA A 180 18.49 -7.58 -6.83
N LEU A 181 17.54 -8.50 -6.98
CA LEU A 181 17.12 -9.41 -5.92
C LEU A 181 18.28 -10.30 -5.46
N ARG A 182 19.06 -10.87 -6.38
CA ARG A 182 20.23 -11.69 -6.08
C ARG A 182 21.27 -10.92 -5.24
N ARG A 183 21.57 -9.66 -5.60
CA ARG A 183 22.49 -8.81 -4.84
C ARG A 183 21.95 -8.52 -3.45
N VAL A 184 20.68 -8.14 -3.33
CA VAL A 184 20.06 -7.82 -2.03
C VAL A 184 20.06 -9.04 -1.10
N LEU A 185 19.76 -10.23 -1.64
CA LEU A 185 19.76 -11.47 -0.85
C LEU A 185 21.15 -11.93 -0.40
N SER A 186 22.23 -11.40 -1.00
CA SER A 186 23.60 -11.63 -0.53
C SER A 186 24.01 -10.76 0.65
N MET A 187 23.13 -9.85 1.09
CA MET A 187 23.38 -8.87 2.14
C MET A 187 22.65 -9.22 3.43
N GLU A 188 23.08 -8.61 4.54
CA GLU A 188 22.28 -8.62 5.76
C GLU A 188 21.07 -7.69 5.61
N LEU A 189 19.87 -8.27 5.63
CA LEU A 189 18.61 -7.55 5.51
C LEU A 189 17.95 -7.40 6.88
N ASP A 190 17.57 -6.17 7.23
CA ASP A 190 16.66 -5.93 8.34
C ASP A 190 15.18 -6.15 7.92
N ALA A 191 14.28 -6.19 8.90
CA ALA A 191 12.85 -6.36 8.65
C ALA A 191 12.21 -5.24 7.82
N LYS A 192 12.69 -4.00 7.97
CA LYS A 192 12.14 -2.86 7.22
C LYS A 192 12.44 -3.01 5.73
N HIS A 193 13.67 -3.36 5.37
CA HIS A 193 14.05 -3.60 3.99
C HIS A 193 13.37 -4.85 3.43
N ALA A 194 13.36 -5.96 4.17
CA ALA A 194 12.73 -7.20 3.73
C ALA A 194 11.23 -7.04 3.42
N SER A 195 10.48 -6.37 4.31
CA SER A 195 9.04 -6.10 4.10
C SER A 195 8.77 -5.19 2.89
N GLN A 196 9.60 -4.17 2.68
CA GLN A 196 9.49 -3.27 1.53
C GLN A 196 9.76 -3.99 0.21
N ILE A 197 10.77 -4.88 0.18
CA ILE A 197 11.09 -5.68 -0.99
C ILE A 197 9.96 -6.66 -1.30
N LEU A 198 9.45 -7.40 -0.30
CA LEU A 198 8.31 -8.31 -0.48
C LEU A 198 7.08 -7.59 -1.04
N LEU A 199 6.72 -6.45 -0.45
CA LEU A 199 5.59 -5.64 -0.94
C LEU A 199 5.81 -5.18 -2.38
N ALA A 200 7.01 -4.69 -2.70
CA ALA A 200 7.32 -4.24 -4.04
C ALA A 200 7.23 -5.39 -5.05
N LEU A 201 7.85 -6.54 -4.78
CA LEU A 201 7.79 -7.72 -5.64
C LEU A 201 6.35 -8.18 -5.89
N GLY A 202 5.53 -8.24 -4.83
CA GLY A 202 4.13 -8.63 -4.92
C GLY A 202 3.29 -7.66 -5.77
N GLN A 203 3.46 -6.35 -5.57
CA GLN A 203 2.74 -5.33 -6.36
C GLN A 203 3.19 -5.28 -7.82
N LEU A 204 4.48 -5.52 -8.04
CA LEU A 204 5.07 -5.69 -9.35
C LEU A 204 4.61 -7.00 -10.03
N ARG A 205 3.96 -7.92 -9.30
CA ARG A 205 3.57 -9.26 -9.78
C ARG A 205 4.75 -10.09 -10.29
N PHE A 206 5.96 -9.76 -9.85
CA PHE A 206 7.15 -10.55 -10.13
C PHE A 206 7.06 -11.85 -9.33
N GLN A 207 7.40 -12.97 -9.96
CA GLN A 207 7.40 -14.29 -9.33
C GLN A 207 8.84 -14.70 -8.97
N PRO A 208 9.36 -14.30 -7.79
CA PRO A 208 10.68 -14.72 -7.34
C PRO A 208 10.70 -16.23 -7.09
N SER A 209 11.91 -16.81 -7.04
CA SER A 209 12.05 -18.20 -6.66
C SER A 209 11.60 -18.43 -5.20
N ALA A 210 11.13 -19.64 -4.89
CA ALA A 210 10.74 -19.99 -3.52
C ALA A 210 11.88 -19.73 -2.51
N ALA A 211 13.12 -20.04 -2.88
CA ALA A 211 14.29 -19.77 -2.03
C ALA A 211 14.49 -18.26 -1.75
N ALA A 212 14.22 -17.39 -2.72
CA ALA A 212 14.29 -15.94 -2.53
C ALA A 212 13.18 -15.43 -1.60
N ILE A 213 11.96 -15.95 -1.75
CA ILE A 213 10.84 -15.67 -0.85
C ILE A 213 11.21 -16.09 0.57
N ASP A 214 11.67 -17.31 0.75
CA ASP A 214 12.04 -17.87 2.06
C ASP A 214 13.15 -17.03 2.71
N ALA A 215 14.14 -16.58 1.94
CA ALA A 215 15.19 -15.72 2.46
C ALA A 215 14.66 -14.37 2.96
N LEU A 216 13.77 -13.70 2.21
CA LEU A 216 13.14 -12.44 2.63
C LEU A 216 12.24 -12.62 3.85
N VAL A 217 11.43 -13.68 3.86
CA VAL A 217 10.54 -14.02 4.97
C VAL A 217 11.33 -14.33 6.24
N ASN A 218 12.41 -15.11 6.13
CA ASN A 218 13.30 -15.42 7.25
C ASN A 218 14.10 -14.20 7.74
N ALA A 219 14.48 -13.29 6.84
CA ALA A 219 15.08 -12.03 7.23
C ALA A 219 14.10 -11.22 8.09
N TYR A 220 12.84 -11.10 7.68
CA TYR A 220 11.80 -10.41 8.46
C TYR A 220 11.58 -11.07 9.84
N TYR A 221 11.44 -12.40 9.88
CA TYR A 221 11.16 -13.12 11.13
C TYR A 221 12.22 -12.97 12.21
N ARG A 222 13.50 -12.85 11.83
CA ARG A 222 14.59 -12.65 12.79
C ARG A 222 14.38 -11.39 13.65
N PHE A 223 13.72 -10.36 13.11
CA PHE A 223 13.47 -9.11 13.82
C PHE A 223 12.08 -9.04 14.44
N LEU A 224 11.10 -9.82 13.96
CA LEU A 224 9.79 -9.91 14.61
C LEU A 224 9.92 -10.33 16.09
N LYS A 225 10.85 -11.25 16.38
CA LYS A 225 11.16 -11.71 17.75
C LYS A 225 11.72 -10.61 18.67
N ARG A 226 12.21 -9.50 18.11
CA ARG A 226 12.79 -8.37 18.88
C ARG A 226 11.75 -7.28 19.20
N GLN A 227 10.51 -7.40 18.72
CA GLN A 227 9.38 -6.48 18.96
C GLN A 227 9.57 -5.01 18.50
N GLU A 228 10.58 -4.70 17.68
CA GLU A 228 10.85 -3.33 17.20
C GLU A 228 10.11 -2.95 15.89
N GLN A 229 8.91 -3.48 15.64
CA GLN A 229 8.24 -3.29 14.35
C GLN A 229 7.09 -2.28 14.39
N SER A 230 7.10 -1.34 13.45
CA SER A 230 5.96 -0.45 13.20
C SER A 230 4.78 -1.19 12.57
N ALA A 231 3.55 -0.73 12.84
CA ALA A 231 2.33 -1.24 12.21
C ALA A 231 2.44 -1.28 10.67
N ILE A 232 3.00 -0.21 10.10
CA ILE A 232 3.20 -0.07 8.66
C ILE A 232 4.12 -1.16 8.12
N GLY A 233 5.24 -1.43 8.81
CA GLY A 233 6.20 -2.47 8.39
C GLY A 233 5.59 -3.87 8.42
N LEU A 234 4.82 -4.19 9.46
CA LEU A 234 4.09 -5.46 9.60
C LEU A 234 3.03 -5.63 8.52
N THR A 235 2.26 -4.58 8.29
CA THR A 235 1.22 -4.57 7.26
C THR A 235 1.82 -4.75 5.87
N ALA A 236 2.93 -4.05 5.56
CA ALA A 236 3.65 -4.18 4.30
C ALA A 236 4.20 -5.59 4.08
N PHE A 237 4.73 -6.21 5.14
CA PHE A 237 5.18 -7.60 5.11
C PHE A 237 4.04 -8.55 4.75
N LEU A 238 2.92 -8.49 5.47
CA LEU A 238 1.77 -9.36 5.23
C LEU A 238 1.15 -9.14 3.85
N ASP A 239 1.00 -7.89 3.41
CA ASP A 239 0.48 -7.54 2.07
C ASP A 239 1.40 -8.10 0.98
N GLY A 240 2.72 -7.94 1.12
CA GLY A 240 3.70 -8.54 0.21
C GLY A 240 3.63 -10.07 0.15
N CYS A 241 3.51 -10.74 1.30
CA CYS A 241 3.34 -12.18 1.35
C CYS A 241 2.04 -12.64 0.69
N ALA A 242 0.93 -11.94 0.93
CA ALA A 242 -0.36 -12.24 0.33
C ALA A 242 -0.33 -12.11 -1.21
N LEU A 243 0.26 -11.03 -1.73
CA LEU A 243 0.40 -10.80 -3.17
C LEU A 243 1.28 -11.84 -3.87
N LEU A 244 2.28 -12.37 -3.16
CA LEU A 244 3.18 -13.41 -3.65
C LEU A 244 2.68 -14.85 -3.38
N GLY A 245 1.56 -15.01 -2.67
CA GLY A 245 1.03 -16.33 -2.29
C GLY A 245 1.90 -17.08 -1.27
N CYS A 246 2.65 -16.36 -0.45
CA CYS A 246 3.61 -16.93 0.51
C CYS A 246 2.91 -17.39 1.79
N ARG A 247 2.81 -18.70 2.01
CA ARG A 247 2.22 -19.23 3.24
C ARG A 247 3.13 -18.98 4.45
N LEU A 248 2.61 -18.34 5.48
CA LEU A 248 3.37 -18.05 6.71
C LEU A 248 3.19 -19.18 7.74
N PRO A 249 4.18 -19.43 8.62
CA PRO A 249 3.97 -20.33 9.76
C PRO A 249 2.85 -19.81 10.69
N PRO A 250 2.04 -20.68 11.34
CA PRO A 250 0.96 -20.23 12.23
C PRO A 250 1.43 -19.29 13.36
N LYS A 251 2.52 -19.63 14.04
CA LYS A 251 3.12 -18.79 15.10
C LYS A 251 3.49 -17.40 14.62
N ALA A 252 3.87 -17.30 13.36
CA ALA A 252 4.22 -16.03 12.77
C ALA A 252 3.02 -15.16 12.45
N VAL A 253 1.92 -15.77 11.98
CA VAL A 253 0.64 -15.09 11.80
C VAL A 253 0.17 -14.53 13.15
N GLU A 254 0.23 -15.33 14.22
CA GLU A 254 -0.09 -14.91 15.58
C GLU A 254 0.76 -13.72 16.02
N SER A 255 2.10 -13.81 15.92
CA SER A 255 3.00 -12.71 16.28
C SER A 255 2.77 -11.45 15.45
N CYS A 256 2.46 -11.57 14.15
CA CYS A 256 2.14 -10.42 13.31
C CYS A 256 0.80 -9.79 13.71
N LEU A 257 -0.21 -10.61 14.01
CA LEU A 257 -1.51 -10.13 14.45
C LEU A 257 -1.41 -9.39 15.78
N GLU A 258 -0.73 -9.96 16.78
CA GLU A 258 -0.49 -9.32 18.08
C GLU A 258 0.23 -7.98 17.91
N ALA A 259 1.28 -7.93 17.08
CA ALA A 259 2.03 -6.71 16.86
C ALA A 259 1.22 -5.64 16.11
N VAL A 260 0.39 -6.04 15.12
CA VAL A 260 -0.54 -5.12 14.46
C VAL A 260 -1.57 -4.59 15.43
N VAL A 261 -2.16 -5.44 16.28
CA VAL A 261 -3.14 -5.04 17.28
C VAL A 261 -2.54 -4.02 18.26
N ALA A 262 -1.36 -4.32 18.81
CA ALA A 262 -0.65 -3.43 19.73
C ALA A 262 -0.32 -2.08 19.08
N ALA A 263 0.16 -2.09 17.83
CA ALA A 263 0.55 -0.87 17.13
C ALA A 263 -0.66 -0.04 16.66
N CYS A 264 -1.78 -0.67 16.31
CA CYS A 264 -3.03 0.04 16.02
C CYS A 264 -3.63 0.67 17.27
N ALA A 265 -3.52 0.00 18.43
CA ALA A 265 -3.99 0.54 19.71
C ALA A 265 -3.19 1.79 20.14
N SER A 266 -1.89 1.84 19.84
CA SER A 266 -1.05 3.02 20.15
C SER A 266 -1.16 4.16 19.15
N ASN A 267 -1.63 3.89 17.92
CA ASN A 267 -1.83 4.91 16.89
C ASN A 267 -3.18 4.76 16.15
N PRO A 268 -4.28 5.28 16.72
CA PRO A 268 -5.62 5.17 16.13
C PRO A 268 -5.74 5.72 14.71
N SER A 269 -4.93 6.73 14.36
CA SER A 269 -4.96 7.34 13.02
C SER A 269 -4.56 6.37 11.90
N GLU A 270 -3.75 5.35 12.23
CA GLU A 270 -3.31 4.33 11.28
C GLU A 270 -4.08 3.01 11.41
N ALA A 271 -4.85 2.86 12.49
CA ALA A 271 -5.54 1.61 12.84
C ALA A 271 -6.40 1.09 11.70
N THR A 272 -7.28 1.93 11.14
CA THR A 272 -8.19 1.54 10.05
C THR A 272 -7.44 1.03 8.82
N ARG A 273 -6.36 1.69 8.40
CA ARG A 273 -5.60 1.27 7.21
C ARG A 273 -4.84 -0.03 7.48
N CYS A 274 -4.15 -0.11 8.62
CA CYS A 274 -3.32 -1.25 8.96
C CYS A 274 -4.15 -2.50 9.23
N SER A 275 -5.24 -2.39 10.00
CA SER A 275 -6.08 -3.53 10.35
C SER A 275 -6.85 -4.07 9.15
N SER A 276 -7.40 -3.21 8.28
CA SER A 276 -8.09 -3.63 7.06
C SER A 276 -7.17 -4.35 6.07
N THR A 277 -5.95 -3.83 5.89
CA THR A 277 -4.95 -4.44 5.01
C THR A 277 -4.44 -5.76 5.56
N THR A 278 -4.18 -5.82 6.87
CA THR A 278 -3.79 -7.07 7.55
C THR A 278 -4.89 -8.13 7.43
N ALA A 279 -6.15 -7.77 7.65
CA ALA A 279 -7.27 -8.72 7.52
C ALA A 279 -7.35 -9.29 6.10
N TRP A 280 -7.25 -8.43 5.09
CA TRP A 280 -7.23 -8.84 3.69
C TRP A 280 -6.05 -9.75 3.37
N ALA A 281 -4.85 -9.42 3.86
CA ALA A 281 -3.65 -10.20 3.61
C ALA A 281 -3.76 -11.60 4.24
N LEU A 282 -4.18 -11.69 5.50
CA LEU A 282 -4.40 -12.97 6.17
C LEU A 282 -5.46 -13.81 5.45
N ALA A 283 -6.51 -13.18 4.93
CA ALA A 283 -7.53 -13.89 4.16
C ALA A 283 -6.98 -14.46 2.85
N HIS A 284 -6.18 -13.69 2.10
CA HIS A 284 -5.54 -14.18 0.86
C HIS A 284 -4.55 -15.32 1.11
N LEU A 285 -3.92 -15.31 2.28
CA LEU A 285 -3.04 -16.39 2.74
C LEU A 285 -3.81 -17.62 3.26
N GLN A 286 -5.14 -17.55 3.31
CA GLN A 286 -6.01 -18.55 3.92
C GLN A 286 -5.74 -18.79 5.41
N GLN A 287 -5.39 -17.71 6.12
CA GLN A 287 -4.94 -17.70 7.51
C GLN A 287 -5.70 -16.68 8.37
N CYS A 288 -6.80 -16.13 7.86
CA CYS A 288 -7.72 -15.30 8.63
C CYS A 288 -8.91 -16.15 9.08
N ASP A 289 -8.91 -16.52 10.36
CA ASP A 289 -10.09 -17.09 11.01
C ASP A 289 -11.07 -15.98 11.47
N ILE A 290 -12.25 -16.39 11.93
CA ILE A 290 -13.29 -15.43 12.34
C ILE A 290 -12.84 -14.57 13.52
N LYS A 291 -12.04 -15.12 14.44
CA LYS A 291 -11.55 -14.41 15.62
C LYS A 291 -10.54 -13.33 15.24
N ALA A 292 -9.57 -13.66 14.39
CA ALA A 292 -8.59 -12.71 13.86
C ALA A 292 -9.28 -11.60 13.05
N TRP A 293 -10.26 -11.97 12.22
CA TRP A 293 -11.06 -11.00 11.49
C TRP A 293 -11.81 -10.04 12.44
N GLN A 294 -12.50 -10.55 13.47
CA GLN A 294 -13.24 -9.74 14.43
C GLN A 294 -12.32 -8.76 15.17
N GLN A 295 -11.13 -9.20 15.60
CA GLN A 295 -10.14 -8.33 16.24
C GLN A 295 -9.72 -7.18 15.32
N LEU A 296 -9.41 -7.48 14.05
CA LEU A 296 -8.97 -6.48 13.08
C LEU A 296 -10.10 -5.54 12.65
N ALA A 297 -11.32 -6.06 12.51
CA ALA A 297 -12.51 -5.27 12.20
C ALA A 297 -12.85 -4.30 13.36
N GLY A 298 -12.74 -4.76 14.61
CA GLY A 298 -12.91 -3.92 15.79
C GLY A 298 -11.90 -2.77 15.84
N LEU A 299 -10.64 -3.04 15.51
CA LEU A 299 -9.62 -1.99 15.39
C LEU A 299 -9.89 -1.03 14.23
N ALA A 300 -10.43 -1.52 13.12
CA ALA A 300 -10.78 -0.65 11.99
C ALA A 300 -11.89 0.33 12.36
N ALA A 301 -12.89 -0.15 13.11
CA ALA A 301 -14.08 0.56 13.58
C ALA A 301 -13.82 1.71 14.56
N VAL A 302 -12.56 1.96 14.95
CA VAL A 302 -12.20 3.11 15.79
C VAL A 302 -12.44 4.44 15.06
N ALA A 303 -12.24 4.49 13.74
CA ALA A 303 -12.57 5.67 12.94
C ALA A 303 -14.01 5.59 12.39
N PRO A 304 -14.73 6.72 12.27
CA PRO A 304 -16.05 6.75 11.63
C PRO A 304 -15.99 6.17 10.21
N ILE A 305 -16.93 5.28 9.88
CA ILE A 305 -16.99 4.59 8.58
C ILE A 305 -17.05 5.59 7.41
N ALA A 306 -17.66 6.77 7.61
CA ALA A 306 -17.74 7.82 6.61
C ALA A 306 -16.37 8.34 6.15
N ASP A 307 -15.34 8.18 6.98
CA ASP A 307 -13.97 8.63 6.70
C ASP A 307 -13.10 7.53 6.08
N TRP A 308 -13.66 6.33 5.88
CA TRP A 308 -12.88 5.20 5.37
C TRP A 308 -12.69 5.31 3.86
N PRO A 309 -11.44 5.19 3.38
CA PRO A 309 -11.20 4.93 1.96
C PRO A 309 -11.95 3.68 1.51
N ALA A 310 -12.65 3.73 0.38
CA ALA A 310 -13.43 2.61 -0.13
C ALA A 310 -12.62 1.31 -0.30
N VAL A 311 -11.32 1.43 -0.57
CA VAL A 311 -10.38 0.29 -0.64
C VAL A 311 -10.28 -0.47 0.70
N ASN A 312 -10.33 0.23 1.83
CA ASN A 312 -10.24 -0.40 3.16
C ASN A 312 -11.52 -1.16 3.51
N LEU A 313 -12.69 -0.59 3.18
CA LEU A 313 -13.98 -1.28 3.32
C LEU A 313 -14.02 -2.56 2.47
N ARG A 314 -13.57 -2.49 1.22
CA ARG A 314 -13.48 -3.64 0.32
C ARG A 314 -12.59 -4.73 0.90
N ARG A 315 -11.39 -4.35 1.38
CA ARG A 315 -10.42 -5.26 2.00
C ARG A 315 -11.02 -6.01 3.19
N LEU A 316 -11.71 -5.31 4.10
CA LEU A 316 -12.36 -5.93 5.26
C LEU A 316 -13.51 -6.85 4.88
N TYR A 317 -14.30 -6.47 3.88
CA TYR A 317 -15.39 -7.30 3.38
C TYR A 317 -14.87 -8.59 2.73
N GLN A 318 -13.83 -8.51 1.90
CA GLN A 318 -13.18 -9.69 1.32
C GLN A 318 -12.62 -10.61 2.41
N ALA A 319 -11.98 -10.02 3.43
CA ALA A 319 -11.46 -10.77 4.56
C ALA A 319 -12.56 -11.49 5.34
N TYR A 320 -13.69 -10.82 5.59
CA TYR A 320 -14.85 -11.40 6.25
C TYR A 320 -15.38 -12.63 5.50
N MET A 321 -15.56 -12.49 4.18
CA MET A 321 -16.10 -13.57 3.36
C MET A 321 -15.23 -14.83 3.42
N HIS A 322 -13.90 -14.64 3.42
CA HIS A 322 -12.96 -15.73 3.56
C HIS A 322 -12.98 -16.34 4.98
N ALA A 323 -12.99 -15.53 6.03
CA ALA A 323 -13.00 -16.01 7.41
C ALA A 323 -14.21 -16.90 7.71
N VAL A 324 -15.39 -16.52 7.20
CA VAL A 324 -16.61 -17.33 7.29
C VAL A 324 -16.47 -18.65 6.53
N GLU A 325 -15.87 -18.64 5.35
CA GLU A 325 -15.67 -19.85 4.56
C GLU A 325 -14.71 -20.84 5.25
N VAL A 326 -13.63 -20.33 5.87
CA VAL A 326 -12.71 -21.16 6.66
C VAL A 326 -13.43 -21.81 7.83
N ASP A 327 -14.22 -21.05 8.59
CA ASP A 327 -14.97 -21.55 9.74
C ASP A 327 -15.96 -22.66 9.33
N GLN A 328 -16.66 -22.49 8.20
CA GLN A 328 -17.60 -23.49 7.67
C GLN A 328 -16.93 -24.79 7.22
N ARG A 329 -15.70 -24.74 6.68
CA ARG A 329 -14.95 -25.93 6.25
C ARG A 329 -14.48 -26.81 7.40
N VAL A 330 -14.34 -26.25 8.61
CA VAL A 330 -13.93 -27.01 9.80
C VAL A 330 -15.08 -27.92 10.31
N GLY A 331 -16.31 -27.66 9.89
CA GLY A 331 -17.48 -28.53 10.07
C GLY A 331 -17.95 -28.69 11.52
N PRO A 332 -19.20 -29.15 11.75
CA PRO A 332 -19.79 -29.30 13.09
C PRO A 332 -19.18 -30.44 13.94
N GLY A 333 -18.18 -31.16 13.42
CA GLY A 333 -17.57 -32.34 14.05
C GLY A 333 -16.27 -32.07 14.81
N GLY A 334 -15.68 -30.88 14.66
CA GLY A 334 -14.54 -30.43 15.47
C GLY A 334 -15.04 -29.90 16.81
N ARG A 335 -14.82 -30.66 17.88
CA ARG A 335 -15.22 -30.29 19.25
C ARG A 335 -14.59 -28.96 19.69
N SER A 336 -15.39 -27.91 19.73
CA SER A 336 -15.41 -26.94 20.81
C SER A 336 -16.87 -26.53 21.06
N GLY A 337 -17.56 -27.28 21.92
CA GLY A 337 -18.58 -26.63 22.74
C GLY A 337 -17.86 -25.50 23.51
N GLU A 338 -18.39 -24.29 23.45
CA GLU A 338 -17.79 -23.05 23.97
C GLU A 338 -16.75 -22.37 23.05
N ALA A 339 -17.15 -21.99 21.83
CA ALA A 339 -16.58 -20.82 21.15
C ALA A 339 -17.64 -20.16 20.25
N ALA A 340 -18.12 -19.02 20.73
CA ALA A 340 -18.90 -17.96 20.09
C ALA A 340 -19.09 -18.01 18.55
N SER A 341 -20.31 -18.36 18.14
CA SER A 341 -20.91 -17.97 16.85
C SER A 341 -21.31 -16.49 16.91
N ASP A 342 -20.34 -15.59 16.98
CA ASP A 342 -20.59 -14.13 17.04
C ASP A 342 -20.67 -13.54 15.63
N CYS A 343 -21.63 -14.06 14.88
CA CYS A 343 -22.40 -13.23 13.98
C CYS A 343 -23.35 -12.46 14.89
N TRP A 344 -23.56 -11.16 14.67
CA TRP A 344 -24.51 -10.44 15.52
C TRP A 344 -25.91 -11.05 15.35
N GLU A 345 -26.36 -11.82 16.34
CA GLU A 345 -27.67 -12.46 16.37
C GLU A 345 -28.66 -11.50 17.03
N GLU A 346 -29.49 -10.82 16.23
CA GLU A 346 -30.73 -10.28 16.76
C GLU A 346 -31.82 -11.35 16.62
N GLY A 347 -32.10 -12.05 17.72
CA GLY A 347 -32.96 -13.23 17.70
C GLY A 347 -32.30 -14.42 17.01
N TRP A 348 -32.86 -14.88 15.88
CA TRP A 348 -32.45 -16.10 15.16
C TRP A 348 -31.79 -15.81 13.80
N LEU A 349 -31.44 -14.55 13.54
CA LEU A 349 -31.01 -14.10 12.23
C LEU A 349 -29.51 -13.76 12.17
N GLN A 350 -28.78 -14.48 11.32
CA GLN A 350 -27.37 -14.24 11.05
C GLN A 350 -27.18 -13.18 9.95
N VAL A 351 -26.40 -12.15 10.23
CA VAL A 351 -26.08 -11.05 9.29
C VAL A 351 -24.58 -10.99 8.97
N ASN A 352 -24.23 -10.47 7.78
CA ASN A 352 -22.83 -10.45 7.33
C ASN A 352 -21.97 -9.48 8.16
N LEU A 353 -22.45 -8.26 8.37
CA LEU A 353 -21.79 -7.26 9.20
C LEU A 353 -22.87 -6.41 9.85
N ALA A 354 -22.78 -6.24 11.16
CA ALA A 354 -23.62 -5.31 11.92
C ALA A 354 -22.75 -4.23 12.55
N VAL A 355 -23.26 -2.99 12.55
CA VAL A 355 -22.70 -1.84 13.25
C VAL A 355 -23.80 -1.34 14.19
N PRO A 356 -23.92 -1.92 15.41
CA PRO A 356 -25.07 -1.68 16.30
C PRO A 356 -25.24 -0.22 16.70
N SER A 357 -24.15 0.52 16.89
CA SER A 357 -24.16 1.95 17.22
C SER A 357 -24.84 2.81 16.15
N LEU A 358 -24.93 2.32 14.91
CA LEU A 358 -25.57 3.00 13.78
C LEU A 358 -26.88 2.32 13.36
N ARG A 359 -27.30 1.25 14.06
CA ARG A 359 -28.35 0.32 13.60
C ARG A 359 -28.20 -0.05 12.13
N LEU A 360 -26.96 -0.29 11.69
CA LEU A 360 -26.64 -0.60 10.30
C LEU A 360 -26.28 -2.07 10.15
N VAL A 361 -26.92 -2.76 9.21
CA VAL A 361 -26.53 -4.07 8.74
C VAL A 361 -26.07 -3.95 7.29
N VAL A 362 -24.96 -4.60 6.98
CA VAL A 362 -24.47 -4.77 5.62
C VAL A 362 -24.61 -6.24 5.30
N GLN A 363 -25.34 -6.54 4.24
CA GLN A 363 -25.51 -7.90 3.74
C GLN A 363 -24.87 -8.02 2.37
N ALA A 364 -24.16 -9.11 2.11
CA ALA A 364 -23.95 -9.48 0.71
C ALA A 364 -25.33 -9.77 0.08
N ASP A 365 -25.51 -9.62 -1.22
CA ASP A 365 -26.66 -10.16 -1.91
C ASP A 365 -26.15 -11.13 -2.97
N GLY A 366 -26.56 -12.40 -2.87
CA GLY A 366 -26.05 -13.45 -3.74
C GLY A 366 -26.56 -14.86 -3.42
N PRO A 367 -26.41 -15.80 -4.37
CA PRO A 367 -27.01 -17.14 -4.30
C PRO A 367 -26.42 -18.02 -3.19
N TYR A 368 -25.28 -17.64 -2.61
CA TYR A 368 -24.63 -18.41 -1.55
C TYR A 368 -25.17 -18.09 -0.14
N GLN A 369 -26.02 -17.08 0.02
CA GLN A 369 -26.59 -16.73 1.33
C GLN A 369 -27.72 -17.64 1.79
N TYR A 370 -28.39 -18.34 0.87
CA TYR A 370 -29.40 -19.36 1.20
C TYR A 370 -28.82 -20.48 2.07
N PHE A 371 -27.51 -20.76 1.95
CA PHE A 371 -26.82 -21.83 2.66
C PHE A 371 -26.30 -21.43 4.06
N ARG A 372 -26.45 -20.17 4.48
CA ARG A 372 -25.83 -19.65 5.72
C ARG A 372 -26.70 -19.79 6.98
N ASN A 373 -27.95 -20.22 6.87
CA ASN A 373 -28.79 -20.39 8.05
C ASN A 373 -28.59 -21.79 8.66
N LYS A 374 -28.77 -21.90 9.99
CA LYS A 374 -28.50 -23.12 10.77
C LYS A 374 -28.88 -24.42 10.03
N PRO A 375 -28.11 -25.51 10.19
CA PRO A 375 -28.44 -26.78 9.56
C PRO A 375 -29.90 -27.16 9.82
N GLY A 376 -30.70 -27.27 8.76
CA GLY A 376 -32.12 -27.65 8.83
C GLY A 376 -33.14 -26.51 8.78
N VAL A 377 -32.74 -25.24 8.68
CA VAL A 377 -33.67 -24.10 8.55
C VAL A 377 -33.38 -23.29 7.28
N LEU A 378 -34.15 -23.53 6.22
CA LEU A 378 -34.19 -22.65 5.05
C LEU A 378 -34.97 -21.39 5.41
N LEU A 379 -34.28 -20.29 5.69
CA LEU A 379 -34.92 -18.98 5.84
C LEU A 379 -35.19 -18.36 4.48
N PRO A 380 -36.17 -17.43 4.41
CA PRO A 380 -36.54 -16.81 3.14
C PRO A 380 -35.37 -15.98 2.56
N THR A 381 -35.43 -15.75 1.26
CA THR A 381 -34.44 -15.02 0.41
C THR A 381 -33.78 -13.82 1.11
N THR A 382 -32.59 -13.40 0.67
CA THR A 382 -31.90 -12.17 1.15
C THR A 382 -32.87 -10.97 1.25
N VAL A 383 -33.79 -10.83 0.30
CA VAL A 383 -34.86 -9.82 0.31
C VAL A 383 -35.77 -9.89 1.54
N ALA A 384 -36.20 -11.09 1.94
CA ALA A 384 -37.06 -11.28 3.10
C ALA A 384 -36.30 -11.04 4.41
N ARG A 385 -35.02 -11.43 4.46
CA ARG A 385 -34.14 -11.13 5.58
C ARG A 385 -33.92 -9.63 5.76
N ASP A 386 -33.66 -8.92 4.67
CA ASP A 386 -33.51 -7.46 4.68
C ASP A 386 -34.80 -6.79 5.14
N ARG A 387 -35.97 -7.27 4.69
CA ARG A 387 -37.28 -6.76 5.15
C ARG A 387 -37.47 -6.97 6.65
N LEU A 388 -37.09 -8.13 7.18
CA LEU A 388 -37.20 -8.44 8.61
C LEU A 388 -36.31 -7.50 9.44
N LEU A 389 -35.03 -7.35 9.07
CA LEU A 389 -34.11 -6.42 9.74
C LEU A 389 -34.59 -4.97 9.68
N ARG A 390 -35.07 -4.53 8.51
CA ARG A 390 -35.69 -3.20 8.37
C ARG A 390 -36.91 -3.05 9.27
N SER A 391 -37.72 -4.10 9.45
CA SER A 391 -38.86 -4.08 10.39
C SER A 391 -38.44 -3.99 11.86
N TRP A 392 -37.23 -4.45 12.20
CA TRP A 392 -36.61 -4.28 13.52
C TRP A 392 -35.92 -2.92 13.70
N GLY A 393 -36.00 -2.05 12.69
CA GLY A 393 -35.44 -0.70 12.73
C GLY A 393 -33.95 -0.66 12.37
N TRP A 394 -33.44 -1.67 11.66
CA TRP A 394 -32.11 -1.62 11.08
C TRP A 394 -32.12 -0.99 9.70
N HIS A 395 -31.11 -0.18 9.42
CA HIS A 395 -30.72 0.18 8.08
C HIS A 395 -30.00 -1.01 7.46
N VAL A 396 -30.47 -1.49 6.31
CA VAL A 396 -29.88 -2.65 5.65
C VAL A 396 -29.32 -2.24 4.29
N ILE A 397 -28.00 -2.30 4.15
CA ILE A 397 -27.27 -2.13 2.89
C ILE A 397 -27.01 -3.52 2.31
N SER A 398 -27.76 -3.87 1.27
CA SER A 398 -27.55 -5.09 0.50
C SER A 398 -26.48 -4.80 -0.55
N VAL A 399 -25.39 -5.55 -0.61
CA VAL A 399 -24.27 -5.37 -1.53
C VAL A 399 -24.33 -6.49 -2.57
N PRO A 400 -24.86 -6.23 -3.78
CA PRO A 400 -24.98 -7.26 -4.80
C PRO A 400 -23.61 -7.81 -5.18
N PHE A 401 -23.48 -9.13 -5.18
CA PHE A 401 -22.28 -9.84 -5.61
C PHE A 401 -21.90 -9.52 -7.06
N THR A 402 -22.86 -9.06 -7.86
CA THR A 402 -22.68 -8.73 -9.27
C THR A 402 -22.15 -7.33 -9.53
N ILE A 403 -22.03 -6.46 -8.52
CA ILE A 403 -21.51 -5.11 -8.74
C ILE A 403 -20.02 -5.21 -9.12
N PRO A 404 -19.63 -4.75 -10.34
CA PRO A 404 -18.23 -4.71 -10.72
C PRO A 404 -17.42 -3.87 -9.76
N GLU A 405 -16.18 -4.29 -9.51
CA GLU A 405 -15.32 -3.74 -8.47
C GLU A 405 -15.20 -2.21 -8.51
N GLN A 406 -15.12 -1.64 -9.71
CA GLN A 406 -15.02 -0.20 -9.97
C GLN A 406 -16.26 0.62 -9.56
N HIS A 407 -17.43 0.01 -9.37
CA HIS A 407 -18.67 0.70 -9.01
C HIS A 407 -19.03 0.56 -7.52
N LEU A 408 -18.35 -0.31 -6.76
CA LEU A 408 -18.65 -0.53 -5.34
C LEU A 408 -18.54 0.74 -4.50
N ALA A 409 -17.51 1.56 -4.71
CA ALA A 409 -17.29 2.77 -3.92
C ALA A 409 -18.43 3.79 -4.08
N GLU A 410 -18.87 4.00 -5.32
CA GLU A 410 -19.97 4.93 -5.63
C GLU A 410 -21.30 4.37 -5.13
N TYR A 411 -21.52 3.07 -5.29
CA TYR A 411 -22.67 2.37 -4.70
C TYR A 411 -22.74 2.60 -3.19
N TRP A 412 -21.63 2.39 -2.48
CA TRP A 412 -21.53 2.62 -1.04
C TRP A 412 -21.81 4.06 -0.63
N LYS A 413 -21.25 5.04 -1.35
CA LYS A 413 -21.52 6.45 -1.09
C LYS A 413 -23.00 6.78 -1.25
N GLN A 414 -23.64 6.26 -2.29
CA GLN A 414 -25.08 6.45 -2.52
C GLN A 414 -25.92 5.83 -1.41
N GLN A 415 -25.59 4.62 -0.96
CA GLN A 415 -26.29 3.95 0.14
C GLN A 415 -26.11 4.69 1.47
N LEU A 416 -24.89 5.16 1.78
CA LEU A 416 -24.63 5.93 3.00
C LEU A 416 -25.27 7.32 2.97
N ALA A 417 -25.37 7.96 1.80
CA ALA A 417 -26.04 9.25 1.66
C ALA A 417 -27.54 9.16 1.97
N GLN A 418 -28.16 8.00 1.77
CA GLN A 418 -29.57 7.75 2.12
C GLN A 418 -29.80 7.56 3.63
N LEU A 419 -28.74 7.49 4.43
CA LEU A 419 -28.81 7.36 5.89
C LEU A 419 -28.73 8.70 6.63
N ARG A 420 -28.48 9.80 5.91
CA ARG A 420 -28.53 11.18 6.42
C ARG A 420 -29.89 11.78 6.13
#